data_AF-A0A3B0W0C1-F1
#
_entry.id   AF-A0A3B0W0C1-F1
#
_cell.length_a   1.000
_cell.length_b   1.000
_cell.length_c   1.000
_cell.angle_alpha   90.00
_cell.angle_beta   90.00
_cell.angle_gamma   90.00
#
_symmetry.space_group_name_H-M   'P 1'
#
loop_
_entity.id
_entity.type
_entity.pdbx_description
1 polymer ?
#
loop_
_entity_poly.entity_id
_entity_poly.type
_entity_poly.pdbx_seq_one_letter_code
_entity_poly.pdbx_strand_id
1 'polypeptide(L)' 'MNHYSSERKEAVLKKLLPPHNMTVAEVARQEGIKPKTLYNWRHDAKKRGLPVPGKTT' A
#
# COMPACT_ATOMS: atom_id res chain seq x y z
N MET A 1 -1.06 16.63 11.79
CA MET A 1 -0.34 15.64 10.96
C MET A 1 -1.11 14.34 11.07
N ASN A 2 -1.87 13.93 10.04
CA ASN A 2 -2.64 12.67 10.12
C ASN A 2 -1.66 11.51 10.03
N HIS A 3 -1.19 11.07 11.19
CA HIS A 3 -0.45 9.83 11.33
C HIS A 3 -1.42 8.68 11.02
N TYR A 4 -1.41 8.22 9.77
CA TYR A 4 -2.00 6.94 9.45
C TYR A 4 -1.30 5.89 10.32
N SER A 5 -2.06 5.22 11.18
CA SER A 5 -1.52 4.15 12.03
C SER A 5 -0.86 3.09 11.15
N SER A 6 0.23 2.51 11.62
CA SER A 6 0.96 1.43 10.92
C SER A 6 0.01 0.31 10.50
N GLU A 7 -0.93 -0.03 11.37
CA GLU A 7 -1.96 -1.04 11.15
C GLU A 7 -2.82 -0.74 9.91
N ARG A 8 -3.15 0.54 9.69
CA ARG A 8 -3.92 1.00 8.53
C ARG A 8 -3.09 0.95 7.26
N LYS A 9 -1.80 1.34 7.33
CA LYS A 9 -0.85 1.21 6.22
C LYS A 9 -0.71 -0.26 5.81
N GLU A 10 -0.59 -1.17 6.76
CA GLU A 10 -0.45 -2.61 6.54
C GLU A 10 -1.71 -3.25 5.98
N ALA A 11 -2.89 -2.93 6.51
CA ALA A 11 -4.17 -3.42 5.99
C ALA A 11 -4.36 -3.00 4.52
N VAL A 12 -3.99 -1.77 4.20
CA VAL A 12 -4.03 -1.23 2.83
C VAL A 12 -3.01 -1.90 1.91
N LEU A 13 -1.79 -2.12 2.38
CA LEU A 13 -0.75 -2.84 1.64
C LEU A 13 -1.14 -4.30 1.39
N LYS A 14 -1.81 -4.94 2.35
CA LYS A 14 -2.35 -6.31 2.20
C LYS A 14 -3.42 -6.40 1.12
N LYS A 15 -4.26 -5.38 0.94
CA LYS A 15 -5.23 -5.33 -0.18
C LYS A 15 -4.57 -5.19 -1.56
N LEU A 16 -3.40 -4.54 -1.60
CA LEU A 16 -2.57 -4.41 -2.80
C LEU A 16 -1.81 -5.71 -3.13
N LEU A 17 -1.72 -6.66 -2.19
CA LEU A 17 -1.07 -7.96 -2.37
C LEU A 17 -2.07 -9.01 -2.91
N PRO A 18 -1.57 -10.05 -3.60
CA PRO A 18 -2.38 -11.25 -3.85
C PRO A 18 -2.88 -11.82 -2.50
N PRO A 19 -4.14 -12.28 -2.42
CA PRO A 19 -5.03 -12.70 -3.51
C PRO A 19 -5.94 -11.63 -4.13
N HIS A 20 -6.02 -10.43 -3.55
CA HIS A 20 -6.94 -9.39 -4.02
C HIS A 20 -6.43 -8.62 -5.24
N ASN A 21 -5.11 -8.43 -5.34
CA ASN A 21 -4.43 -7.80 -6.48
C ASN A 21 -5.05 -6.43 -6.87
N MET A 22 -5.63 -5.72 -5.90
CA MET A 22 -6.34 -4.46 -6.14
C MET A 22 -5.37 -3.36 -6.56
N THR A 23 -5.86 -2.39 -7.33
CA THR A 23 -5.03 -1.25 -7.73
C THR A 23 -4.94 -0.19 -6.63
N VAL A 24 -3.86 0.59 -6.65
CA VAL A 24 -3.68 1.75 -5.76
C VAL A 24 -4.86 2.72 -5.84
N ALA A 25 -5.44 2.90 -7.03
CA ALA A 25 -6.57 3.78 -7.25
C ALA A 25 -7.86 3.27 -6.58
N GLU A 26 -8.12 1.97 -6.62
CA GLU A 26 -9.29 1.38 -5.96
C GLU A 26 -9.17 1.44 -4.45
N VAL A 27 -8.01 1.05 -3.90
CA VAL A 27 -7.81 1.10 -2.45
C VAL A 27 -7.79 2.56 -1.96
N ALA A 28 -7.28 3.50 -2.76
CA ALA A 28 -7.37 4.93 -2.50
C ALA A 28 -8.82 5.40 -2.37
N ARG A 29 -9.69 4.99 -3.29
CA ARG A 29 -11.13 5.34 -3.27
C ARG A 29 -11.84 4.69 -2.09
N GLN A 30 -11.53 3.44 -1.78
CA GLN A 30 -12.19 2.69 -0.71
C GLN A 30 -11.79 3.17 0.69
N GLU A 31 -10.51 3.48 0.92
CA GLU A 31 -10.03 3.99 2.20
C GLU A 31 -10.05 5.51 2.32
N GLY A 32 -10.36 6.23 1.24
CA GLY A 32 -10.27 7.70 1.20
C GLY A 32 -8.83 8.22 1.30
N ILE A 33 -7.85 7.42 0.88
CA ILE A 33 -6.43 7.78 0.93
C ILE A 33 -6.02 8.37 -0.42
N LYS A 34 -5.18 9.40 -0.40
CA LYS A 34 -4.63 9.96 -1.64
C LYS A 34 -3.77 8.89 -2.35
N PRO A 35 -3.95 8.65 -3.66
CA PRO A 35 -3.18 7.64 -4.39
C PRO A 35 -1.67 7.91 -4.32
N LYS A 36 -1.26 9.18 -4.28
CA LYS A 36 0.14 9.57 -4.07
C LYS A 36 0.73 9.02 -2.76
N THR A 37 -0.04 9.03 -1.67
CA THR A 37 0.39 8.47 -0.38
C THR A 37 0.58 6.95 -0.47
N LEU A 38 -0.29 6.27 -1.19
CA LEU A 38 -0.21 4.83 -1.44
C LEU A 38 1.01 4.43 -2.27
N TYR A 39 1.34 5.21 -3.30
CA TYR A 39 2.59 5.03 -4.06
C TYR A 39 3.82 5.18 -3.14
N ASN A 40 3.82 6.20 -2.28
CA ASN A 40 4.88 6.38 -1.29
C ASN A 40 4.98 5.18 -0.33
N TRP A 41 3.85 4.64 0.16
CA TRP A 41 3.84 3.48 1.04
C TRP A 41 4.34 2.21 0.37
N ARG A 42 3.98 1.98 -0.90
CA ARG A 42 4.52 0.86 -1.69
C ARG A 42 6.03 0.99 -1.88
N HIS A 43 6.50 2.19 -2.19
CA HIS A 43 7.93 2.45 -2.36
C HIS A 43 8.72 2.27 -1.06
N ASP A 44 8.16 2.78 0.05
CA ASP A 44 8.71 2.67 1.39
C ASP A 44 8.72 1.22 1.89
N ALA A 45 7.66 0.46 1.63
CA ALA A 45 7.59 -0.95 1.94
C ALA A 45 8.58 -1.78 1.10
N LYS A 46 8.77 -1.44 -0.20
CA LYS A 46 9.83 -2.03 -1.03
C LYS A 46 11.22 -1.77 -0.46
N LYS A 47 11.49 -0.53 -0.03
CA LYS A 47 12.76 -0.13 0.61
C LYS A 47 13.00 -0.82 1.95
N ARG A 48 11.94 -1.06 2.72
CA ARG A 48 11.98 -1.77 4.00
C ARG A 48 12.15 -3.28 3.88
N GLY A 49 12.22 -3.84 2.66
CA GLY A 49 12.34 -5.28 2.44
C GLY A 49 11.07 -6.07 2.76
N LEU A 50 9.92 -5.38 2.90
CA LEU A 50 8.63 -6.05 3.03
C LEU A 50 8.23 -6.61 1.65
N PRO A 51 7.69 -7.84 1.56
CA PRO A 51 7.26 -8.43 0.31
C PRO A 51 6.09 -7.61 -0.24
N VAL A 52 6.40 -6.70 -1.17
CA VAL A 52 5.44 -5.94 -1.95
C VAL A 52 5.46 -6.44 -3.38
N PRO A 53 4.32 -6.44 -4.09
CA PRO A 53 4.27 -7.00 -5.42
C PRO A 53 5.05 -6.06 -6.34
N GLY A 54 6.22 -6.52 -6.73
CA GLY A 54 7.15 -5.85 -7.63
C GLY A 54 8.35 -6.77 -7.79
N LYS A 55 8.22 -7.70 -8.76
CA LYS A 55 9.22 -8.68 -9.19
C LYS A 55 10.63 -8.32 -8.69
N THR A 56 11.07 -9.01 -7.65
CA THR A 56 12.48 -9.24 -7.44
C THR A 56 12.80 -10.48 -8.26
N THR A 57 13.51 -10.25 -9.37
CA THR A 57 14.31 -11.28 -10.04
C THR A 57 15.25 -11.93 -9.04
#